data_AF-A0A0U5NYC1-F1
#
_entry.id   AF-A0A0U5NYC1-F1
#
_cell.length_a   1.000
_cell.length_b   1.000
_cell.length_c   1.000
_cell.angle_alpha   90.00
_cell.angle_beta   90.00
_cell.angle_gamma   90.00
#
_symmetry.space_group_name_H-M   'P 1'
#
loop_
_entity.id
_entity.type
_entity.pdbx_description
1 polymer ?
#
loop_
_entity_poly.entity_id
_entity_poly.type
_entity_poly.pdbx_seq_one_letter_code
_entity_poly.pdbx_strand_id
1 'polypeptide(L)'
;MDQEKKQSIALMRYSTIAPLITGLQDDYDSLEAFFRAASLKGAAAPDGTIKHYAQGTIEKWYRGYLKDGFDSLLPRGSADLGKPRKLDDELQEQIRYLKSNYPRMSAAGIFRQLQDNGSIKHGRL
;
A
#
# COMPACT_ATOMS: atom_id res chain seq x y z
N MET A 1 3.23 0.48 -9.23
CA MET A 1 4.37 0.27 -8.31
C MET A 1 5.35 -0.62 -9.04
N ASP A 2 6.61 -0.20 -9.13
CA ASP A 2 7.66 -0.92 -9.84
C ASP A 2 7.94 -2.30 -9.23
N GLN A 3 8.33 -3.28 -10.04
CA GLN A 3 8.58 -4.66 -9.59
C GLN A 3 9.73 -4.73 -8.59
N GLU A 4 10.79 -3.93 -8.80
CA GLU A 4 11.91 -3.84 -7.88
C GLU A 4 11.46 -3.34 -6.50
N LYS A 5 10.61 -2.32 -6.46
CA LYS A 5 10.07 -1.79 -5.19
C LYS A 5 9.25 -2.83 -4.43
N LYS A 6 8.50 -3.69 -5.14
CA LYS A 6 7.74 -4.76 -4.49
C LYS A 6 8.67 -5.81 -3.87
N GLN A 7 9.73 -6.17 -4.59
CA GLN A 7 10.73 -7.12 -4.10
C GLN A 7 11.50 -6.56 -2.90
N SER A 8 11.91 -5.28 -2.92
CA SER A 8 12.58 -4.67 -1.77
C SER A 8 11.71 -4.63 -0.52
N ILE A 9 10.39 -4.43 -0.67
CA ILE A 9 9.44 -4.53 0.45
C ILE A 9 9.33 -5.96 0.95
N ALA A 10 9.28 -6.95 0.06
CA ALA A 10 9.23 -8.36 0.46
C ALA A 10 10.50 -8.79 1.19
N LEU A 11 11.67 -8.35 0.71
CA LEU A 11 12.96 -8.57 1.37
C LEU A 11 13.02 -7.93 2.76
N MET A 12 12.50 -6.71 2.92
CA MET A 12 12.37 -6.06 4.22
C MET A 12 11.47 -6.85 5.18
N ARG A 13 10.32 -7.34 4.70
CA ARG A 13 9.42 -8.17 5.52
C ARG A 13 10.09 -9.47 5.91
N TYR A 14 10.78 -10.10 4.96
CA TYR A 14 11.52 -11.34 5.19
C TYR A 14 12.63 -11.14 6.23
N SER A 15 13.45 -10.08 6.10
CA SER A 15 14.52 -9.80 7.06
C SER A 15 13.99 -9.57 8.48
N THR A 16 12.78 -9.02 8.60
CA THR A 16 12.11 -8.83 9.90
C THR A 16 11.77 -10.17 10.56
N ILE A 17 11.35 -11.19 9.80
CA ILE A 17 10.94 -12.50 10.33
C ILE A 17 12.02 -13.59 10.21
N ALA A 18 13.14 -13.31 9.53
CA ALA A 18 14.22 -14.25 9.28
C ALA A 18 14.77 -14.93 10.54
N PRO A 19 14.89 -14.25 11.71
CA PRO A 19 15.33 -14.93 12.95
C PRO A 19 14.40 -16.08 13.37
N LEU A 20 13.08 -15.93 13.17
CA LEU A 20 12.13 -17.03 13.45
C LEU A 20 12.23 -18.18 12.44
N ILE A 21 12.62 -17.88 11.20
CA ILE A 21 12.74 -18.89 10.13
C ILE A 21 14.03 -19.70 10.28
N THR A 22 15.12 -19.02 10.65
CA THR A 22 16.46 -19.61 10.77
C THR A 22 16.70 -20.34 12.08
N GLY A 23 15.71 -20.36 12.98
CA GLY A 23 15.80 -21.07 14.26
C GLY A 23 16.50 -20.28 15.36
N LEU A 24 16.73 -18.97 15.22
CA LEU A 24 17.13 -18.09 16.34
C LEU A 24 15.95 -17.78 17.27
N GLN A 25 15.00 -18.72 17.41
CA GLN A 25 13.89 -18.59 18.33
C GLN A 25 14.38 -18.74 19.78
N ASP A 26 15.48 -19.47 20.02
CA ASP A 26 16.08 -19.65 21.36
C ASP A 26 16.51 -18.34 22.03
N ASP A 27 16.68 -17.25 21.27
CA ASP A 27 16.93 -15.90 21.82
C ASP A 27 15.66 -15.24 22.43
N TYR A 28 14.48 -15.85 22.28
CA TYR A 28 13.19 -15.29 22.72
C TYR A 28 12.33 -16.30 23.47
N ASP A 29 11.78 -15.91 24.62
CA ASP A 29 10.92 -16.76 25.46
C ASP A 29 9.62 -17.22 24.76
N SER A 30 9.17 -16.50 23.73
CA SER A 30 7.97 -16.85 22.94
C SER A 30 7.90 -16.10 21.61
N LEU A 31 7.01 -16.55 20.71
CA LEU A 31 6.69 -15.82 19.48
C LEU A 31 6.16 -14.40 19.74
N GLU A 32 5.38 -14.22 20.81
CA GLU A 32 4.85 -12.90 21.18
C GLU A 32 5.98 -11.96 21.62
N ALA A 33 6.93 -12.47 22.42
CA ALA A 33 8.12 -11.73 22.81
C ALA A 33 8.95 -11.30 21.59
N PHE A 34 9.11 -12.19 20.61
CA PHE A 34 9.73 -11.85 19.34
C PHE A 34 8.98 -10.74 18.59
N PHE A 35 7.66 -10.87 18.39
CA PHE A 35 6.90 -9.86 17.64
C PHE A 35 6.91 -8.50 18.34
N ARG A 36 6.88 -8.48 19.68
CA ARG A 36 7.07 -7.26 20.47
C ARG A 36 8.44 -6.64 20.23
N ALA A 37 9.50 -7.43 20.30
CA ALA A 37 10.87 -6.96 20.06
C ALA A 37 11.05 -6.44 18.62
N ALA A 38 10.54 -7.16 17.62
CA ALA A 38 10.59 -6.75 16.22
C ALA A 38 9.80 -5.47 15.95
N SER A 39 8.63 -5.30 16.58
CA SER A 39 7.83 -4.07 16.52
C SER A 39 8.59 -2.86 17.08
N LEU A 40 9.26 -3.04 18.24
CA LEU A 40 10.07 -2.00 18.87
C LEU A 40 11.34 -1.67 18.08
N LYS A 41 12.00 -2.69 17.51
CA LYS A 41 13.19 -2.52 16.67
C LYS A 41 12.88 -1.76 15.38
N GLY A 42 11.70 -2.03 14.80
CA GLY A 42 11.33 -1.52 13.48
C GLY A 42 12.07 -2.22 12.35
N ALA A 43 11.59 -2.02 11.12
CA ALA A 43 12.17 -2.59 9.92
C ALA A 43 12.78 -1.48 9.06
N ALA A 44 13.98 -1.75 8.53
CA ALA A 44 14.63 -0.87 7.56
C ALA A 44 13.87 -0.94 6.23
N ALA A 45 13.14 0.12 5.92
CA ALA A 45 12.41 0.23 4.68
C ALA A 45 13.38 0.48 3.50
N PRO A 46 12.97 0.16 2.25
CA PRO A 46 13.82 0.32 1.07
C PRO A 46 14.28 1.76 0.79
N ASP A 47 13.59 2.74 1.38
CA ASP A 47 13.93 4.16 1.32
C ASP A 47 14.98 4.58 2.37
N GLY A 48 15.51 3.64 3.15
CA GLY A 48 16.49 3.88 4.21
C GLY A 48 15.88 4.32 5.54
N THR A 49 14.56 4.53 5.60
CA THR A 49 13.87 4.90 6.84
C THR A 49 13.59 3.69 7.72
N ILE A 50 13.50 3.87 9.03
CA ILE A 50 13.03 2.82 9.93
C ILE A 50 11.53 2.97 10.12
N LYS A 51 10.77 1.91 9.83
CA LYS A 51 9.32 1.87 10.00
C LYS A 51 8.94 0.88 11.08
N HIS A 52 8.16 1.35 12.05
CA HIS A 52 7.61 0.50 13.10
C HIS A 52 6.29 -0.10 12.63
N TYR A 53 6.13 -1.40 12.86
CA TYR A 53 4.95 -2.16 12.48
C TYR A 53 4.37 -2.81 13.72
N ALA A 54 3.04 -2.81 13.83
CA ALA A 54 2.36 -3.48 14.93
C ALA A 54 2.70 -4.98 14.94
N GLN A 55 2.72 -5.57 16.14
CA GLN A 55 3.06 -6.99 16.35
C GLN A 55 2.24 -7.92 15.43
N GLY A 56 0.91 -7.72 15.38
CA GLY A 56 0.02 -8.52 14.52
C GLY A 56 0.29 -8.37 13.02
N THR A 57 0.92 -7.28 12.57
CA THR A 57 1.35 -7.13 11.17
C THR A 57 2.57 -8.01 10.88
N ILE A 58 3.54 -8.04 11.80
CA ILE A 58 4.74 -8.87 11.68
C ILE A 58 4.36 -10.35 11.79
N GLU A 59 3.46 -10.69 12.70
CA GLU A 59 2.89 -12.03 12.83
C GLU A 59 2.21 -12.49 11.53
N LYS A 60 1.45 -11.61 10.88
CA LYS A 60 0.81 -11.90 9.59
C LYS A 60 1.84 -12.21 8.50
N TRP A 61 2.97 -11.49 8.47
CA TRP A 61 4.05 -11.81 7.54
C TRP A 61 4.66 -13.18 7.81
N TYR A 62 4.93 -13.50 9.08
CA TYR A 62 5.46 -14.81 9.46
C TYR A 62 4.51 -15.96 9.08
N ARG A 63 3.23 -15.86 9.46
CA ARG A 63 2.22 -16.88 9.10
C ARG A 63 2.02 -16.98 7.59
N GLY A 64 2.03 -15.85 6.87
CA GLY A 64 1.95 -15.83 5.41
C GLY A 64 3.14 -16.56 4.78
N TYR A 65 4.34 -16.32 5.29
CA TYR A 65 5.56 -16.97 4.82
C TYR A 65 5.53 -18.48 5.05
N LEU A 66 5.09 -18.94 6.22
CA LEU A 66 4.95 -20.38 6.49
C LEU A 66 3.95 -21.07 5.55
N LYS A 67 2.94 -20.35 5.08
CA LYS A 67 1.87 -20.91 4.25
C LYS A 67 2.23 -20.90 2.77
N ASP A 68 2.59 -19.74 2.23
CA ASP A 68 2.72 -19.49 0.79
C ASP A 68 4.14 -19.01 0.41
N GLY A 69 5.12 -19.13 1.33
CA GLY A 69 6.52 -18.77 1.08
C GLY A 69 6.76 -17.27 0.90
N PHE A 70 7.85 -16.94 0.20
CA PHE A 70 8.28 -15.56 -0.01
C PHE A 70 7.27 -14.72 -0.81
N ASP A 71 6.53 -15.34 -1.74
CA ASP A 71 5.51 -14.65 -2.54
C ASP A 71 4.40 -14.01 -1.70
N SER A 72 4.10 -14.58 -0.53
CA SER A 72 3.15 -13.99 0.43
C SER A 72 3.59 -12.63 0.98
N LEU A 73 4.91 -12.38 0.97
CA LEU A 73 5.52 -11.16 1.49
C LEU A 73 5.56 -10.06 0.45
N LEU A 74 5.28 -10.36 -0.82
CA LEU A 74 5.12 -9.32 -1.83
C LEU A 74 3.97 -8.40 -1.40
N PRO A 75 4.14 -7.07 -1.47
CA PRO A 75 3.02 -6.17 -1.30
C PRO A 75 2.00 -6.48 -2.40
N ARG A 76 0.92 -7.16 -2.01
CA ARG A 76 -0.26 -7.32 -2.85
C ARG A 76 -0.67 -5.91 -3.24
N GLY A 77 -0.71 -5.62 -4.53
CA GLY A 77 -1.21 -4.34 -5.00
C GLY A 77 -2.57 -4.12 -4.34
N SER A 78 -2.72 -3.05 -3.57
CA SER A 78 -4.04 -2.68 -3.08
C SER A 78 -4.95 -2.62 -4.31
N ALA A 79 -6.09 -3.31 -4.27
CA ALA A 79 -7.17 -3.04 -5.21
C ALA A 79 -7.60 -1.56 -5.14
N ASP A 80 -7.20 -0.86 -4.07
CA ASP A 80 -7.34 0.58 -3.85
C ASP A 80 -6.18 1.44 -4.40
N LEU A 81 -5.35 0.90 -5.31
CA LEU A 81 -4.45 1.70 -6.15
C LEU A 81 -5.28 2.57 -7.11
N GLY A 82 -5.86 3.64 -6.59
CA GLY A 82 -6.16 4.86 -7.34
C GLY A 82 -7.10 4.74 -8.53
N LYS A 83 -7.86 3.64 -8.68
CA LYS A 83 -9.06 3.64 -9.51
C LYS A 83 -10.21 4.11 -8.64
N PRO A 84 -10.58 5.41 -8.64
CA PRO A 84 -11.92 5.76 -8.22
C PRO A 84 -12.87 4.85 -9.02
N ARG A 85 -13.67 4.03 -8.35
CA ARG A 85 -14.69 3.16 -9.00
C ARG A 85 -15.65 3.93 -9.93
N LYS A 86 -15.55 5.27 -9.95
CA LYS A 86 -16.45 6.22 -10.58
C LYS A 86 -15.77 7.27 -11.48
N LEU A 87 -14.44 7.26 -11.66
CA LEU A 87 -13.85 7.99 -12.81
C LEU A 87 -13.39 6.97 -13.83
N ASP A 88 -14.15 6.88 -14.90
CA ASP A 88 -13.70 6.29 -16.15
C ASP A 88 -12.43 7.00 -16.66
N ASP A 89 -11.58 6.31 -17.41
CA ASP A 89 -10.35 6.88 -17.96
C ASP A 89 -10.66 8.11 -18.84
N GLU A 90 -11.82 8.11 -19.54
CA GLU A 90 -12.32 9.25 -20.31
C GLU A 90 -12.60 10.48 -19.43
N LEU A 91 -13.14 10.28 -18.22
CA LEU A 91 -13.45 11.37 -17.30
C LEU A 91 -12.17 12.00 -16.73
N GLN A 92 -11.12 11.20 -16.52
CA GLN A 92 -9.82 11.72 -16.11
C GLN A 92 -9.17 12.58 -17.20
N GLU A 93 -9.22 12.12 -18.45
CA GLU A 93 -8.75 12.87 -19.63
C GLU A 93 -9.46 14.23 -19.72
N GLN A 94 -10.78 14.24 -19.52
CA GLN A 94 -11.59 15.47 -19.57
C GLN A 94 -11.24 16.45 -18.43
N ILE A 95 -10.99 15.97 -17.22
CA ILE A 95 -10.52 16.81 -16.11
C ILE A 95 -9.14 17.41 -16.40
N ARG A 96 -8.21 16.59 -16.92
CA ARG A 96 -6.87 17.06 -17.32
C ARG A 96 -6.97 18.13 -18.40
N TYR A 97 -7.78 17.89 -19.42
CA TYR A 97 -8.04 18.85 -20.49
C TYR A 97 -8.57 20.18 -19.95
N LEU A 98 -9.60 20.15 -19.09
CA LEU A 98 -10.19 21.36 -18.51
C LEU A 98 -9.18 22.11 -17.64
N LYS A 99 -8.36 21.42 -16.84
CA LYS A 99 -7.39 22.09 -15.97
C LYS A 99 -6.22 22.70 -16.75
N SER A 100 -5.78 22.05 -17.83
CA SER A 100 -4.69 22.54 -18.67
C SER A 100 -5.12 23.71 -19.57
N ASN A 101 -6.31 23.64 -20.18
CA ASN A 101 -6.80 24.68 -21.10
C ASN A 101 -7.46 25.86 -20.37
N TYR A 102 -7.98 25.63 -19.16
CA TYR A 102 -8.64 26.66 -18.35
C TYR A 102 -8.04 26.70 -16.93
N PRO A 103 -6.78 27.15 -16.76
CA PRO A 103 -6.07 27.09 -15.48
C PRO A 103 -6.75 27.88 -14.35
N ARG A 104 -7.48 28.96 -14.69
CA ARG A 104 -8.28 29.78 -13.76
C ARG A 104 -9.60 29.11 -13.33
N MET A 105 -10.00 28.03 -13.99
CA MET A 105 -11.19 27.28 -13.60
C MET A 105 -10.94 26.56 -12.27
N SER A 106 -11.85 26.77 -11.32
CA SER A 106 -11.81 26.12 -10.02
C SER A 106 -12.29 24.67 -10.11
N ALA A 107 -11.94 23.83 -9.14
CA ALA A 107 -12.40 22.44 -9.08
C ALA A 107 -13.95 22.35 -9.11
N ALA A 108 -14.64 23.29 -8.46
CA ALA A 108 -16.11 23.38 -8.50
C ALA A 108 -16.66 23.81 -9.88
N GLY A 109 -15.88 24.55 -10.67
CA GLY A 109 -16.21 24.90 -12.06
C GLY A 109 -16.05 23.70 -12.98
N ILE A 110 -14.94 22.96 -12.84
CA ILE A 110 -14.72 21.69 -13.56
C ILE A 110 -15.84 20.70 -13.24
N PHE A 111 -16.20 20.54 -11.97
CA PHE A 111 -17.29 19.65 -11.54
C PHE A 111 -18.66 20.03 -12.11
N ARG A 112 -18.96 21.33 -12.25
CA ARG A 112 -20.19 21.79 -12.93
C ARG A 112 -20.15 21.49 -14.42
N GLN A 113 -19.05 21.82 -15.10
CA GLN A 113 -18.88 21.52 -16.52
C GLN A 113 -19.02 20.03 -16.84
N LEU A 114 -18.49 19.16 -15.98
CA LEU A 114 -18.61 17.71 -16.12
C LEU A 114 -20.03 17.18 -15.86
N GLN A 115 -20.84 17.91 -15.08
CA GLN A 115 -22.27 17.63 -14.95
C GLN A 115 -23.05 18.13 -16.17
N ASP A 116 -22.81 19.36 -16.62
CA ASP A 116 -23.47 19.96 -17.78
C ASP A 116 -23.23 19.13 -19.05
N ASN A 117 -22.03 18.60 -19.24
CA ASN A 117 -21.69 17.76 -20.38
C ASN A 117 -22.16 16.29 -20.24
N GLY A 118 -22.86 15.95 -19.15
CA GLY A 118 -23.39 14.60 -18.91
C GLY A 118 -22.36 13.55 -18.48
N SER A 119 -21.08 13.92 -18.34
CA SER A 119 -19.98 13.03 -17.95
C SER A 119 -20.10 12.53 -16.49
N ILE A 120 -20.85 13.24 -15.64
CA ILE A 120 -21.15 12.84 -14.26
C ILE A 120 -22.65 12.93 -14.02
N LYS A 121 -23.29 11.82 -13.65
CA LYS A 121 -24.70 11.80 -13.23
C LYS A 121 -24.87 12.31 -11.79
N HIS A 122 -25.90 13.11 -11.56
CA HIS A 122 -26.32 13.52 -10.22
C HIS A 122 -26.60 12.28 -9.37
N GLY A 123 -25.88 12.14 -8.25
CA GLY A 123 -26.25 11.14 -7.24
C GLY A 123 -27.54 11.62 -6.59
N ARG A 124 -28.65 10.90 -6.80
CA ARG A 124 -29.79 11.00 -5.88
C ARG A 124 -29.26 10.61 -4.50
N LEU A 125 -29.30 11.55 -3.56
CA LEU A 125 -29.12 11.29 -2.13
C LEU A 125 -30.12 10.23 -1.66
#